data_AF-A0A7V8W6Q1-F1
#
_entry.id   AF-A0A7V8W6Q1-F1
#
_cell.length_a   1.000
_cell.length_b   1.000
_cell.length_c   1.000
_cell.angle_alpha   90.00
_cell.angle_beta   90.00
_cell.angle_gamma   90.00
#
_symmetry.space_group_name_H-M   'P 1'
#
loop_
_entity.id
_entity.type
_entity.pdbx_description
1 polymer ?
#
loop_
_entity_poly.entity_id
_entity_poly.type
_entity_poly.pdbx_seq_one_letter_code
_entity_poly.pdbx_strand_id
1 'polypeptide(L)'
;MPIGRSHILLALLCLAVLPDIVRSDAPTRPFWTEQAMFRFGDELFFTGRASCARRAEEGRQKAYEAAVQEVLNYTQARRLTGVPIETQMLFEESGTTTGCPSETVTVWRLLRILKVPLEALAKRDRQSVPQIGSETEPTFQPIRDLTLRAGMTREEIRERFGQPRSVMMRAALGKCNMTMLVS
;
A
#
# COMPACT_ATOMS: atom_id res chain seq x y z
N MET A 1 -23.92 73.14 -6.49
CA MET A 1 -22.93 72.57 -5.55
C MET A 1 -23.19 71.08 -5.44
N PRO A 2 -22.33 70.22 -6.02
CA PRO A 2 -22.52 68.78 -6.01
C PRO A 2 -21.70 68.09 -4.91
N ILE A 3 -21.91 66.79 -4.79
CA ILE A 3 -21.07 65.77 -4.14
C ILE A 3 -21.43 65.51 -2.67
N GLY A 4 -21.84 64.26 -2.39
CA GLY A 4 -21.73 63.77 -1.01
C GLY A 4 -22.55 62.56 -0.61
N ARG A 5 -22.98 61.67 -1.51
CA ARG A 5 -23.60 60.39 -1.09
C ARG A 5 -23.33 59.25 -2.07
N SER A 6 -22.05 58.96 -2.34
CA SER A 6 -21.73 57.79 -3.19
C SER A 6 -20.37 57.16 -2.90
N HIS A 7 -19.94 57.10 -1.63
CA HIS A 7 -18.66 56.46 -1.28
C HIS A 7 -18.71 55.47 -0.11
N ILE A 8 -19.84 55.32 0.59
CA ILE A 8 -19.91 54.42 1.76
C ILE A 8 -20.25 52.96 1.39
N LEU A 9 -20.76 52.71 0.17
CA LEU A 9 -21.05 51.35 -0.29
C LEU A 9 -19.88 50.65 -1.01
N LEU A 10 -18.80 51.38 -1.33
CA LEU A 10 -17.64 50.79 -2.03
C LEU A 10 -16.58 50.21 -1.08
N ALA A 11 -16.64 50.52 0.22
CA ALA A 11 -15.65 50.06 1.20
C ALA A 11 -15.95 48.67 1.78
N LEU A 12 -17.16 48.13 1.59
CA LEU A 12 -17.60 46.84 2.14
C LEU A 12 -17.45 45.67 1.16
N LEU A 13 -17.08 45.93 -0.11
CA LEU A 13 -16.91 44.88 -1.13
C LEU A 13 -15.46 44.38 -1.29
N CYS A 14 -14.50 44.89 -0.50
CA CYS A 14 -13.10 44.45 -0.57
C CYS A 14 -12.69 43.44 0.52
N LEU A 15 -13.61 42.99 1.38
CA LEU A 15 -13.30 42.10 2.53
C LEU A 15 -13.68 40.62 2.30
N ALA A 16 -13.90 40.20 1.06
CA ALA A 16 -14.24 38.82 0.71
C ALA A 16 -13.25 38.17 -0.25
N VAL A 17 -11.98 38.59 -0.24
CA VAL A 17 -10.89 37.78 -0.80
C VAL A 17 -10.20 37.09 0.36
N LEU A 18 -10.90 36.13 0.96
CA LEU A 18 -10.21 35.10 1.73
C LEU A 18 -9.28 34.41 0.73
N PRO A 19 -7.97 34.32 0.96
CA PRO A 19 -7.18 33.37 0.21
C PRO A 19 -7.83 32.01 0.48
N ASP A 20 -8.22 31.31 -0.60
CA ASP A 20 -8.43 29.87 -0.50
C ASP A 20 -7.20 29.33 0.20
N ILE A 21 -7.37 28.94 1.47
CA ILE A 21 -6.38 28.13 2.15
C ILE A 21 -6.34 26.89 1.28
N VAL A 22 -5.34 26.83 0.40
CA VAL A 22 -4.96 25.63 -0.33
C VAL A 22 -4.70 24.62 0.77
N ARG A 23 -5.74 23.85 1.09
CA ARG A 23 -5.63 22.68 1.93
C ARG A 23 -4.72 21.78 1.11
N SER A 24 -3.44 21.76 1.49
CA SER A 24 -2.43 20.92 0.87
C SER A 24 -3.06 19.53 0.77
N ASP A 25 -3.37 19.13 -0.46
CA ASP A 25 -3.93 17.83 -0.76
C ASP A 25 -2.79 16.88 -0.44
N ALA A 26 -2.75 16.38 0.80
CA ALA A 26 -1.72 15.46 1.23
C ALA A 26 -1.73 14.33 0.19
N PRO A 27 -0.58 14.03 -0.45
CA PRO A 27 -0.56 13.12 -1.60
C PRO A 27 -1.26 11.82 -1.19
N THR A 28 -2.36 11.52 -1.88
CA THR A 28 -3.16 10.34 -1.57
C THR A 28 -2.25 9.13 -1.70
N ARG A 29 -2.11 8.36 -0.63
CA ARG A 29 -1.22 7.20 -0.62
C ARG A 29 -1.65 6.22 -1.71
N PRO A 30 -0.73 5.68 -2.52
CA PRO A 30 -1.08 4.68 -3.51
C PRO A 30 -1.69 3.43 -2.86
N PHE A 31 -2.66 2.80 -3.52
CA PHE A 31 -3.36 1.61 -2.99
C PHE A 31 -2.41 0.47 -2.55
N TRP A 32 -1.28 0.30 -3.24
CA TRP A 32 -0.32 -0.75 -2.96
C TRP A 32 0.41 -0.55 -1.61
N THR A 33 0.27 0.62 -0.97
CA THR A 33 0.83 0.90 0.35
C THR A 33 -0.01 0.33 1.51
N GLU A 34 -1.23 -0.14 1.23
CA GLU A 34 -2.19 -0.65 2.23
C GLU A 34 -2.05 -2.17 2.47
N GLN A 35 -1.42 -2.90 1.54
CA GLN A 35 -1.29 -4.35 1.59
C GLN A 35 0.17 -4.78 1.62
N ALA A 36 0.46 -5.86 2.36
CA ALA A 36 1.81 -6.43 2.43
C ALA A 36 2.20 -7.17 1.14
N MET A 37 1.23 -7.78 0.46
CA MET A 37 1.45 -8.47 -0.81
C MET A 37 0.19 -8.55 -1.67
N PHE A 38 0.39 -8.63 -2.98
CA PHE A 38 -0.67 -8.96 -3.95
C PHE A 38 -0.07 -9.65 -5.18
N ARG A 39 -0.93 -10.30 -5.96
CA ARG A 39 -0.57 -11.07 -7.15
C ARG A 39 -1.23 -10.46 -8.38
N PHE A 40 -0.49 -10.39 -9.48
CA PHE A 40 -1.04 -9.98 -10.77
C PHE A 40 -0.48 -10.89 -11.86
N GLY A 41 -1.33 -11.74 -12.44
CA GLY A 41 -0.89 -12.78 -13.37
C GLY A 41 0.12 -13.74 -12.73
N ASP A 42 1.31 -13.83 -13.34
CA ASP A 42 2.45 -14.65 -12.92
C ASP A 42 3.50 -13.87 -12.10
N GLU A 43 3.10 -12.71 -11.59
CA GLU A 43 3.94 -11.82 -10.80
C GLU A 43 3.37 -11.68 -9.39
N LEU A 44 4.29 -11.63 -8.43
CA LEU A 44 4.01 -11.36 -7.03
C LEU A 44 4.63 -10.03 -6.67
N PHE A 45 3.87 -9.24 -5.94
CA PHE A 45 4.26 -7.93 -5.47
C PHE A 45 4.28 -7.93 -3.95
N PHE A 46 5.35 -7.37 -3.37
CA PHE A 46 5.55 -7.31 -1.94
C PHE A 46 5.88 -5.88 -1.53
N THR A 47 5.18 -5.37 -0.53
CA THR A 47 5.34 -4.01 -0.04
C THR A 47 6.09 -4.04 1.28
N GLY A 48 7.21 -3.34 1.35
CA GLY A 48 7.91 -3.08 2.59
C GLY A 48 7.72 -1.64 3.02
N ARG A 49 7.64 -1.43 4.34
CA ARG A 49 7.43 -0.12 4.95
C ARG A 49 8.54 0.16 5.97
N ALA A 50 9.11 1.36 5.91
CA ALA A 50 9.98 1.91 6.94
C ALA A 50 9.34 3.19 7.49
N SER A 51 8.98 3.20 8.77
CA SER A 51 8.40 4.37 9.42
C SER A 51 9.45 5.14 10.22
N CYS A 52 9.24 6.45 10.34
CA CYS A 52 10.06 7.34 11.16
C CYS A 52 11.57 7.31 10.84
N ALA A 53 11.94 7.14 9.58
CA ALA A 53 13.34 7.17 9.17
C ALA A 53 13.89 8.61 9.26
N ARG A 54 15.16 8.76 9.69
CA ARG A 54 15.80 10.07 9.81
C ARG A 54 16.16 10.67 8.45
N ARG A 55 16.36 9.80 7.45
CA ARG A 55 16.72 10.18 6.08
C ARG A 55 15.96 9.31 5.09
N ALA A 56 15.64 9.87 3.93
CA ALA A 56 14.96 9.14 2.86
C ALA A 56 15.75 7.89 2.43
N GLU A 57 17.07 8.00 2.27
CA GLU A 57 17.90 6.85 1.87
C GLU A 57 17.87 5.70 2.89
N GLU A 58 17.95 6.02 4.18
CA GLU A 58 17.81 5.03 5.25
C GLU A 58 16.43 4.36 5.20
N GLY A 59 15.36 5.15 4.98
CA GLY A 59 14.00 4.65 4.82
C GLY A 59 13.86 3.74 3.60
N ARG A 60 14.46 4.09 2.45
CA ARG A 60 14.46 3.27 1.23
C ARG A 60 15.13 1.92 1.44
N GLN A 61 16.27 1.89 2.14
CA GLN A 61 16.98 0.66 2.44
C GLN A 61 16.17 -0.22 3.41
N LYS A 62 15.66 0.34 4.50
CA LYS A 62 14.81 -0.38 5.47
C LYS A 62 13.52 -0.89 4.84
N ALA A 63 12.89 -0.12 3.96
CA ALA A 63 11.70 -0.55 3.25
C ALA A 63 12.00 -1.69 2.28
N TYR A 64 13.16 -1.71 1.63
CA TYR A 64 13.60 -2.84 0.82
C TYR A 64 13.79 -4.11 1.67
N GLU A 65 14.50 -3.99 2.80
CA GLU A 65 14.74 -5.11 3.72
C GLU A 65 13.42 -5.66 4.29
N ALA A 66 12.49 -4.78 4.67
CA ALA A 66 11.16 -5.18 5.11
C ALA A 66 10.40 -5.93 4.02
N ALA A 67 10.41 -5.44 2.77
CA ALA A 67 9.77 -6.12 1.66
C ALA A 67 10.39 -7.50 1.38
N VAL A 68 11.71 -7.61 1.43
CA VAL A 68 12.42 -8.90 1.31
C VAL A 68 12.01 -9.86 2.43
N GLN A 69 11.83 -9.36 3.65
CA GLN A 69 11.35 -10.17 4.76
C GLN A 69 9.93 -10.70 4.51
N GLU A 70 9.03 -9.90 3.93
CA GLU A 70 7.70 -10.38 3.53
C GLU A 70 7.78 -11.54 2.51
N VAL A 71 8.72 -11.48 1.57
CA VAL A 71 8.94 -12.56 0.59
C VAL A 71 9.44 -13.84 1.28
N LEU A 72 10.38 -13.72 2.21
CA LEU A 72 10.89 -14.84 2.99
C LEU A 72 9.78 -15.47 3.85
N ASN A 73 8.97 -14.64 4.49
CA ASN A 73 7.83 -15.08 5.29
C ASN A 73 6.79 -15.83 4.43
N TYR A 74 6.50 -15.31 3.24
CA TYR A 74 5.56 -15.94 2.30
C TYR A 74 6.07 -17.28 1.77
N THR A 75 7.35 -17.35 1.41
CA THR A 75 7.94 -18.57 0.83
C THR A 75 8.37 -19.61 1.85
N GLN A 76 8.58 -19.18 3.09
CA GLN A 76 9.29 -19.95 4.13
C GLN A 76 10.70 -20.36 3.71
N ALA A 77 11.28 -19.68 2.72
CA ALA A 77 12.64 -19.92 2.28
C ALA A 77 13.63 -19.30 3.27
N ARG A 78 14.83 -19.88 3.38
CA ARG A 78 15.89 -19.32 4.23
C ARG A 78 16.55 -18.10 3.59
N ARG A 79 16.66 -18.10 2.26
CA ARG A 79 17.35 -17.08 1.45
C ARG A 79 16.72 -17.01 0.06
N LEU A 80 16.74 -15.82 -0.56
CA LEU A 80 16.21 -15.60 -1.91
C LEU A 80 17.26 -15.75 -3.02
N THR A 81 18.27 -16.60 -2.82
CA THR A 81 19.39 -16.74 -3.77
C THR A 81 18.89 -17.17 -5.15
N GLY A 82 19.25 -16.40 -6.19
CA GLY A 82 18.89 -16.71 -7.57
C GLY A 82 17.45 -16.36 -7.95
N VAL A 83 16.70 -15.68 -7.08
CA VAL A 83 15.40 -15.08 -7.42
C VAL A 83 15.64 -13.62 -7.82
N PRO A 84 15.27 -13.21 -9.06
CA PRO A 84 15.33 -11.81 -9.44
C PRO A 84 14.27 -11.01 -8.67
N ILE A 85 14.72 -9.93 -8.01
CA ILE A 85 13.87 -9.02 -7.24
C ILE A 85 14.05 -7.63 -7.82
N GLU A 86 12.96 -7.01 -8.25
CA GLU A 86 12.97 -5.69 -8.85
C GLU A 86 12.18 -4.70 -7.99
N THR A 87 12.72 -3.50 -7.75
CA THR A 87 11.90 -2.42 -7.21
C THR A 87 11.05 -1.84 -8.34
N GLN A 88 9.73 -1.87 -8.18
CA GLN A 88 8.79 -1.31 -9.16
C GLN A 88 8.37 0.11 -8.80
N MET A 89 8.04 0.35 -7.53
CA MET A 89 7.55 1.65 -7.08
C MET A 89 8.13 2.01 -5.71
N LEU A 90 8.18 3.32 -5.47
CA LEU A 90 8.61 3.92 -4.22
C LEU A 90 7.64 5.07 -3.89
N PHE A 91 7.23 5.15 -2.63
CA PHE A 91 6.43 6.25 -2.12
C PHE A 91 7.05 6.75 -0.82
N GLU A 92 7.21 8.06 -0.71
CA GLU A 92 7.81 8.73 0.44
C GLU A 92 6.81 9.74 0.99
N GLU A 93 6.46 9.60 2.26
CA GLU A 93 5.62 10.55 2.99
C GLU A 93 6.51 11.30 3.97
N SER A 94 6.71 12.59 3.67
CA SER A 94 7.46 13.53 4.50
C SER A 94 6.52 14.34 5.37
N GLY A 95 6.90 14.58 6.62
CA GLY A 95 6.15 15.42 7.56
C GLY A 95 5.78 14.69 8.84
N THR A 96 5.03 15.37 9.70
CA THR A 96 4.58 14.81 10.98
C THR A 96 3.54 13.73 10.74
N THR A 97 4.00 12.50 10.51
CA THR A 97 3.15 11.32 10.49
C THR A 97 2.78 10.98 11.93
N THR A 98 1.51 10.65 12.21
CA THR A 98 1.06 10.27 13.56
C THR A 98 1.92 9.13 14.11
N GLY A 99 2.56 9.36 15.26
CA GLY A 99 3.45 8.38 15.90
C GLY A 99 4.94 8.50 15.53
N CYS A 100 5.32 9.43 14.64
CA CYS A 100 6.72 9.71 14.33
C CYS A 100 7.15 11.11 14.83
N PRO A 101 8.44 11.29 15.19
CA PRO A 101 9.01 12.63 15.41
C PRO A 101 8.86 13.53 14.17
N SER A 102 8.82 14.84 14.39
CA SER A 102 8.95 15.83 13.32
C SER A 102 10.24 15.59 12.50
N GLU A 103 10.22 15.94 11.21
CA GLU A 103 11.37 15.80 10.29
C GLU A 103 11.79 14.34 10.02
N THR A 104 10.87 13.40 10.16
CA THR A 104 11.08 12.03 9.70
C THR A 104 10.34 11.76 8.40
N VAL A 105 10.72 10.68 7.73
CA VAL A 105 10.11 10.19 6.50
C VAL A 105 9.63 8.76 6.69
N THR A 106 8.42 8.47 6.20
CA THR A 106 7.93 7.11 6.04
C THR A 106 8.07 6.71 4.58
N VAL A 107 8.70 5.57 4.32
CA VAL A 107 8.99 5.08 2.98
C VAL A 107 8.29 3.75 2.77
N TRP A 108 7.61 3.60 1.63
CA TRP A 108 7.07 2.34 1.15
C TRP A 108 7.77 1.97 -0.15
N ARG A 109 8.15 0.70 -0.27
CA ARG A 109 8.81 0.18 -1.47
C ARG A 109 8.08 -1.07 -1.94
N LEU A 110 7.71 -1.09 -3.21
CA LEU A 110 7.07 -2.22 -3.86
C LEU A 110 8.10 -3.03 -4.65
N LEU A 111 8.24 -4.30 -4.29
CA LEU A 111 9.06 -5.27 -5.01
C LEU A 111 8.20 -6.12 -5.93
N ARG A 112 8.67 -6.38 -7.15
CA ARG A 112 8.11 -7.36 -8.07
C ARG A 112 9.02 -8.56 -8.15
N ILE A 113 8.40 -9.74 -8.12
CA ILE A 113 9.07 -11.02 -8.18
C ILE A 113 8.28 -11.93 -9.11
N LEU A 114 8.99 -12.63 -10.00
CA LEU A 114 8.38 -13.65 -10.85
C LEU A 114 8.00 -14.87 -10.01
N LYS A 115 6.77 -15.36 -10.20
CA LYS A 115 6.24 -16.51 -9.45
C LYS A 115 7.06 -17.78 -9.67
N VAL A 116 7.44 -18.07 -10.92
CA VAL A 116 8.10 -19.33 -11.28
C VAL A 116 9.44 -19.55 -10.55
N PRO A 117 10.39 -18.60 -10.56
CA PRO A 117 11.61 -18.72 -9.76
C PRO A 117 11.36 -18.86 -8.25
N LEU A 118 10.35 -18.13 -7.74
CA LEU A 118 10.03 -18.10 -6.31
C LEU A 118 9.44 -19.45 -5.83
N GLU A 119 8.55 -20.05 -6.61
CA GLU A 119 8.00 -21.38 -6.32
C GLU A 119 9.07 -22.48 -6.43
N ALA A 120 9.97 -22.37 -7.42
CA ALA A 120 11.08 -23.31 -7.56
C ALA A 120 12.05 -23.22 -6.37
N LEU A 121 12.24 -22.03 -5.78
CA LEU A 121 12.99 -21.85 -4.55
C LEU A 121 12.29 -22.52 -3.36
N ALA A 122 11.01 -22.21 -3.13
CA ALA A 122 10.25 -22.75 -2.01
C ALA A 122 10.20 -24.29 -2.00
N LYS A 123 10.12 -24.92 -3.18
CA LYS A 123 10.20 -26.38 -3.33
C LYS A 123 11.56 -26.95 -2.94
N ARG A 124 12.65 -26.31 -3.37
CA ARG A 124 14.03 -26.75 -3.08
C ARG A 124 14.33 -26.68 -1.58
N ASP A 125 13.96 -25.57 -0.93
CA ASP A 125 14.22 -25.39 0.50
C ASP A 125 13.47 -26.45 1.34
N ARG A 126 12.21 -26.76 1.01
CA ARG A 126 11.45 -27.82 1.69
C ARG A 126 12.06 -29.21 1.56
N GLN A 127 12.63 -29.54 0.40
CA GLN A 127 13.28 -30.84 0.15
C GLN A 127 14.62 -30.98 0.87
N SER A 128 15.25 -29.85 1.23
CA SER A 128 16.57 -29.82 1.85
C SER A 128 16.57 -29.99 3.38
N VAL A 129 15.39 -30.11 4.02
CA VAL A 129 15.25 -30.28 5.47
C VAL A 129 15.05 -31.76 5.81
N PRO A 130 16.03 -32.45 6.43
CA PRO A 130 15.78 -33.74 7.06
C PRO A 130 14.80 -33.54 8.23
N GLN A 131 13.72 -34.32 8.29
CA GLN A 131 12.78 -34.31 9.41
C GLN A 131 13.49 -34.80 10.68
N ILE A 132 14.10 -33.89 11.43
CA ILE A 132 14.49 -34.13 12.82
C ILE A 132 13.47 -33.35 13.64
N GLY A 133 12.58 -34.10 14.30
CA GLY A 133 11.48 -33.57 15.09
C GLY A 133 11.95 -32.58 16.14
N SER A 134 11.42 -31.37 16.07
CA SER A 134 11.33 -30.44 17.19
C SER A 134 10.17 -29.50 16.90
N GLU A 135 9.04 -29.80 17.52
CA GLU A 135 7.87 -28.93 17.59
C GLU A 135 8.26 -27.71 18.42
N THR A 136 8.73 -26.68 17.75
CA THR A 136 8.52 -25.31 18.21
C THR A 136 8.17 -24.55 16.95
N GLU A 137 6.91 -24.64 16.52
CA GLU A 137 6.37 -23.78 15.48
C GLU A 137 6.44 -22.34 16.01
N PRO A 138 7.29 -21.47 15.45
CA PRO A 138 7.13 -20.06 15.73
C PRO A 138 5.77 -19.64 15.17
N THR A 139 4.92 -19.09 16.03
CA THR A 139 3.61 -18.54 15.67
C THR A 139 3.78 -17.32 14.75
N PHE A 140 4.15 -17.55 13.49
CA PHE A 140 4.12 -16.54 12.46
C PHE A 140 2.73 -16.56 11.82
N GLN A 141 2.04 -15.43 11.85
CA GLN A 141 0.80 -15.32 11.10
C GLN A 141 1.13 -15.44 9.61
N PRO A 142 0.55 -16.41 8.88
CA PRO A 142 0.78 -16.52 7.45
C PRO A 142 0.29 -15.24 6.77
N ILE A 143 1.15 -14.64 5.94
CA ILE A 143 0.78 -13.49 5.11
C ILE A 143 -0.42 -13.90 4.26
N ARG A 144 -1.55 -13.21 4.45
CA ARG A 144 -2.78 -13.50 3.71
C ARG A 144 -2.68 -12.91 2.31
N ASP A 145 -2.83 -13.76 1.29
CA ASP A 145 -3.01 -13.32 -0.11
C ASP A 145 -4.37 -12.63 -0.25
N LEU A 146 -4.34 -11.29 -0.25
CA LEU A 146 -5.48 -10.40 -0.44
C LEU A 146 -5.67 -10.00 -1.91
N THR A 147 -5.25 -10.85 -2.85
CA THR A 147 -5.53 -10.60 -4.27
C THR A 147 -6.97 -10.96 -4.62
N LEU A 148 -7.74 -10.00 -5.13
CA LEU A 148 -9.05 -10.26 -5.73
C LEU A 148 -8.90 -11.08 -7.02
N ARG A 149 -9.70 -12.13 -7.16
CA ARG A 149 -9.72 -12.99 -8.37
C ARG A 149 -11.11 -12.96 -9.00
N ALA A 150 -11.14 -12.96 -10.34
CA ALA A 150 -12.40 -13.09 -11.08
C ALA A 150 -13.07 -14.43 -10.71
N GLY A 151 -14.37 -14.40 -10.40
CA GLY A 151 -15.13 -15.57 -9.95
C GLY A 151 -15.19 -15.79 -8.44
N MET A 152 -14.50 -14.98 -7.62
CA MET A 152 -14.70 -15.01 -6.16
C MET A 152 -16.14 -14.67 -5.79
N THR A 153 -16.69 -15.42 -4.82
CA THR A 153 -18.02 -15.12 -4.28
C THR A 153 -17.98 -13.91 -3.37
N ARG A 154 -19.15 -13.31 -3.11
CA ARG A 154 -19.26 -12.17 -2.20
C ARG A 154 -18.81 -12.53 -0.79
N GLU A 155 -19.12 -13.75 -0.34
CA GLU A 155 -18.75 -14.29 0.96
C GLU A 155 -17.24 -14.43 1.09
N GLU A 156 -16.59 -14.95 0.05
CA GLU A 156 -15.13 -15.10 0.02
C GLU A 156 -14.41 -13.74 0.07
N ILE A 157 -14.95 -12.73 -0.60
CA ILE A 157 -14.44 -11.35 -0.52
C ILE A 157 -14.64 -10.81 0.91
N ARG A 158 -15.81 -11.02 1.51
CA ARG A 158 -16.10 -10.54 2.86
C ARG A 158 -15.19 -11.18 3.92
N GLU A 159 -14.89 -12.46 3.79
CA GLU A 159 -13.96 -13.16 4.70
C GLU A 159 -12.52 -12.64 4.58
N ARG A 160 -12.09 -12.23 3.38
CA ARG A 160 -10.74 -11.73 3.13
C ARG A 160 -10.56 -10.26 3.52
N PHE A 161 -11.52 -9.41 3.16
CA PHE A 161 -11.39 -7.94 3.24
C PHE A 161 -12.33 -7.29 4.27
N GLY A 162 -13.24 -8.05 4.88
CA GLY A 162 -14.29 -7.50 5.72
C GLY A 162 -15.45 -6.90 4.92
N GLN A 163 -16.28 -6.10 5.59
CA GLN A 163 -17.47 -5.52 4.98
C GLN A 163 -17.09 -4.25 4.19
N PRO A 164 -17.41 -4.17 2.88
CA PRO A 164 -17.08 -2.99 2.09
C PRO A 164 -17.83 -1.77 2.60
N ARG A 165 -17.17 -0.61 2.64
CA ARG A 165 -17.78 0.66 3.07
C ARG A 165 -18.86 1.16 2.10
N SER A 166 -18.72 0.86 0.82
CA SER A 166 -19.72 1.22 -0.20
C SER A 166 -19.67 0.24 -1.38
N VAL A 167 -20.80 0.08 -2.06
CA VAL A 167 -20.92 -0.71 -3.29
C VAL A 167 -21.63 0.15 -4.33
N MET A 168 -20.96 0.43 -5.45
CA MET A 168 -21.55 1.15 -6.57
C MET A 168 -21.90 0.16 -7.68
N MET A 169 -23.16 0.16 -8.11
CA MET A 169 -23.58 -0.53 -9.32
C MET A 169 -23.44 0.42 -10.51
N ARG A 170 -22.53 0.13 -11.43
CA ARG A 170 -22.52 0.77 -12.74
C ARG A 170 -23.40 -0.05 -13.67
N ALA A 171 -24.53 0.52 -14.07
CA ALA A 171 -25.34 -0.02 -15.16
C ALA A 171 -24.59 0.23 -16.47
N ALA A 172 -23.75 -0.71 -16.89
CA ALA A 172 -23.39 -0.80 -18.30
C ALA A 172 -24.56 -1.47 -19.00
N LEU A 173 -25.11 -0.82 -20.03
CA LEU A 173 -26.10 -1.39 -20.94
C LEU A 173 -25.71 -2.84 -21.27
N GLY A 174 -26.40 -3.79 -20.62
CA GLY A 174 -26.28 -5.22 -20.86
C GLY A 174 -25.38 -6.06 -19.95
N LYS A 175 -24.52 -5.51 -19.05
CA LYS A 175 -23.72 -6.33 -18.11
C LYS A 175 -23.46 -5.60 -16.78
N CYS A 176 -23.98 -6.15 -15.68
CA CYS A 176 -23.67 -5.69 -14.32
C CYS A 176 -22.21 -6.01 -13.98
N ASN A 177 -21.32 -5.02 -14.11
CA ASN A 177 -19.99 -5.09 -13.53
C ASN A 177 -20.00 -4.41 -12.15
N MET A 178 -19.78 -5.20 -11.10
CA MET A 178 -19.64 -4.71 -9.73
C MET A 178 -18.18 -4.34 -9.48
N THR A 179 -17.91 -3.06 -9.22
CA THR A 179 -16.58 -2.57 -8.82
C THR A 179 -16.63 -2.29 -7.31
N MET A 180 -15.82 -3.00 -6.53
CA MET A 180 -15.65 -2.72 -5.10
C MET A 180 -14.39 -1.91 -4.88
N LEU A 181 -14.54 -0.84 -4.09
CA LEU A 181 -13.44 -0.09 -3.51
C LEU A 181 -13.14 -0.68 -2.13
N VAL A 182 -11.95 -1.22 -1.97
CA VAL A 182 -11.46 -1.79 -0.70
C VAL A 182 -10.19 -1.01 -0.35
N SER A 183 -10.17 -0.42 0.85
CA SER A 183 -8.98 0.19 1.47
C SER A 183 -8.21 -0.84 2.29
#